data_AF-A0A8S1QKD4-F1
#
_entry.id   AF-A0A8S1QKD4-F1
#
_cell.length_a   1.000
_cell.length_b   1.000
_cell.length_c   1.000
_cell.angle_alpha   90.00
_cell.angle_beta   90.00
_cell.angle_gamma   90.00
#
_symmetry.space_group_name_H-M   'P 1'
#
loop_
_entity.id
_entity.type
_entity.pdbx_description
1 polymer ?
#
loop_
_entity_poly.entity_id
_entity_poly.type
_entity_poly.pdbx_seq_one_letter_code
_entity_poly.pdbx_strand_id
1 'polypeptide(L)'
;MQQGSFQAKFKAALAISQMDKKHRQQNKSQVQNQLCETIVQHNGNKCTFYMGNDKMAEIDENGIVVPEQDIQVISKKNESQKLPSIEGMLLKKSPHYFQGWQQRWTVCKNNRLIYYLPENQNSPYGVLDFNIMSYSLQDVKNQQGQITEFVLIPSGSTKNFIFKAENADKTKDWYHVVRENKDTSEGAKKIINSLNKYPRFWRTDRISFEQFQKIGDTADILLFRGTGANCLIQRGLTGSDYDHAALLLRFPSGSLYILEATGCYGVGLCSWQDMIAERWFELFDKIVIRRLEIERDHKFLSTVQEFVTENIGKKYSLTPMKLLKQKSTVQDINKQANKEERTFFCSELVAALYKKLEIFDQQKSSAQYWPGNLSSENKGLVILKGKLHPEQLIDFSNI
;
A
#
# COMPACT_ATOMS: atom_id res chain seq x y z
N MET A 1 -19.22 -27.50 14.63
CA MET A 1 -20.08 -26.29 14.79
C MET A 1 -19.36 -24.96 14.48
N GLN A 2 -18.06 -24.78 14.75
CA GLN A 2 -17.38 -23.48 14.49
C GLN A 2 -17.12 -23.13 13.01
N GLN A 3 -16.88 -24.10 12.12
CA GLN A 3 -16.63 -23.83 10.69
C GLN A 3 -17.83 -23.21 9.96
N GLY A 4 -19.06 -23.69 10.21
CA GLY A 4 -20.28 -23.15 9.59
C GLY A 4 -20.55 -21.68 9.96
N SER A 5 -20.23 -21.29 11.20
CA SER A 5 -20.35 -19.89 11.64
C SER A 5 -19.34 -18.97 10.96
N PHE A 6 -18.12 -19.43 10.67
CA PHE A 6 -17.11 -18.60 10.00
C PHE A 6 -17.47 -18.39 8.54
N GLN A 7 -17.88 -19.44 7.83
CA GLN A 7 -18.23 -19.37 6.41
C GLN A 7 -19.41 -18.42 6.16
N ALA A 8 -20.44 -18.46 7.01
CA ALA A 8 -21.57 -17.53 6.94
C ALA A 8 -21.13 -16.07 7.17
N LYS A 9 -20.35 -15.81 8.23
CA LYS A 9 -19.79 -14.47 8.51
C LYS A 9 -18.91 -13.95 7.38
N PHE A 10 -18.10 -14.83 6.78
CA PHE A 10 -17.23 -14.50 5.67
C PHE A 10 -18.02 -14.10 4.41
N LYS A 11 -19.06 -14.87 4.05
CA LYS A 11 -19.98 -14.52 2.95
C LYS A 11 -20.66 -13.17 3.18
N ALA A 12 -21.15 -12.92 4.40
CA ALA A 12 -21.75 -11.64 4.75
C ALA A 12 -20.75 -10.48 4.64
N ALA A 13 -19.49 -10.67 5.10
CA ALA A 13 -18.43 -9.66 4.98
C ALA A 13 -18.08 -9.35 3.51
N LEU A 14 -18.12 -10.35 2.63
CA LEU A 14 -17.95 -10.13 1.20
C LEU A 14 -19.08 -9.28 0.65
N ALA A 15 -20.34 -9.66 0.90
CA ALA A 15 -21.50 -8.90 0.44
C ALA A 15 -21.44 -7.42 0.88
N ILE A 16 -21.08 -7.17 2.13
CA ILE A 16 -20.88 -5.84 2.72
C ILE A 16 -19.91 -4.98 1.88
N SER A 17 -18.73 -5.49 1.55
CA SER A 17 -17.74 -4.69 0.79
C SER A 17 -18.15 -4.52 -0.68
N GLN A 18 -18.74 -5.54 -1.28
CA GLN A 18 -19.21 -5.46 -2.67
C GLN A 18 -20.35 -4.43 -2.80
N MET A 19 -21.26 -4.37 -1.83
CA MET A 19 -22.33 -3.36 -1.79
C MET A 19 -21.77 -1.94 -1.68
N ASP A 20 -20.80 -1.69 -0.79
CA ASP A 20 -20.16 -0.38 -0.67
C ASP A 20 -19.56 0.09 -2.00
N LYS A 21 -18.85 -0.80 -2.70
CA LYS A 21 -18.17 -0.45 -3.95
C LYS A 21 -19.14 -0.27 -5.11
N LYS A 22 -20.15 -1.14 -5.24
CA LYS A 22 -21.22 -0.96 -6.22
C LYS A 22 -21.96 0.37 -5.98
N HIS A 23 -22.26 0.70 -4.74
CA HIS A 23 -22.89 1.97 -4.38
C HIS A 23 -22.01 3.18 -4.75
N ARG A 24 -20.71 3.15 -4.44
CA ARG A 24 -19.77 4.21 -4.85
C ARG A 24 -19.64 4.33 -6.36
N GLN A 25 -19.64 3.22 -7.08
CA GLN A 25 -19.53 3.20 -8.54
C GLN A 25 -20.77 3.79 -9.20
N GLN A 26 -21.97 3.46 -8.72
CA GLN A 26 -23.23 4.05 -9.17
C GLN A 26 -23.27 5.56 -8.89
N ASN A 27 -22.82 5.98 -7.71
CA ASN A 27 -22.81 7.39 -7.32
C ASN A 27 -21.67 8.21 -7.93
N LYS A 28 -20.64 7.57 -8.52
CA LYS A 28 -19.59 8.28 -9.27
C LYS A 28 -20.16 9.08 -10.45
N SER A 29 -21.35 8.71 -10.93
CA SER A 29 -22.08 9.35 -12.03
C SER A 29 -23.19 10.32 -11.58
N GLN A 30 -23.60 10.29 -10.31
CA GLN A 30 -24.70 11.09 -9.78
C GLN A 30 -24.20 12.05 -8.70
N VAL A 31 -24.16 13.34 -9.02
CA VAL A 31 -23.91 14.38 -8.01
C VAL A 31 -25.12 14.47 -7.10
N GLN A 32 -24.90 14.14 -5.82
CA GLN A 32 -25.75 14.41 -4.65
C GLN A 32 -27.16 13.81 -4.67
N ASN A 33 -27.50 13.07 -3.62
CA ASN A 33 -28.44 13.56 -2.62
C ASN A 33 -28.57 12.54 -1.49
N GLN A 34 -28.73 13.07 -0.27
CA GLN A 34 -28.86 12.36 1.01
C GLN A 34 -27.54 11.98 1.68
N LEU A 35 -26.97 12.96 2.38
CA LEU A 35 -25.88 12.75 3.31
C LEU A 35 -26.31 13.18 4.72
N CYS A 36 -26.17 12.29 5.70
CA CYS A 36 -26.28 12.49 7.13
C CYS A 36 -25.06 13.24 7.69
N GLU A 37 -25.30 14.23 8.54
CA GLU A 37 -24.26 15.12 9.06
C GLU A 37 -23.55 14.53 10.30
N THR A 38 -22.23 14.58 10.37
CA THR A 38 -21.45 14.27 11.58
C THR A 38 -20.37 15.31 11.79
N ILE A 39 -20.37 16.00 12.92
CA ILE A 39 -19.40 17.06 13.19
C ILE A 39 -18.22 16.48 13.98
N VAL A 40 -17.01 16.51 13.43
CA VAL A 40 -15.78 16.10 14.11
C VAL A 40 -14.91 17.32 14.43
N GLN A 41 -14.29 17.32 15.61
CA GLN A 41 -13.32 18.33 16.01
C GLN A 41 -11.94 17.70 16.20
N HIS A 42 -10.92 18.20 15.49
CA HIS A 42 -9.53 17.74 15.60
C HIS A 42 -8.56 18.93 15.56
N ASN A 43 -7.60 18.99 16.49
CA ASN A 43 -6.61 20.08 16.63
C ASN A 43 -7.22 21.50 16.64
N GLY A 44 -8.39 21.66 17.27
CA GLY A 44 -9.10 22.94 17.35
C GLY A 44 -10.01 23.24 16.14
N ASN A 45 -9.91 22.49 15.05
CA ASN A 45 -10.75 22.67 13.86
C ASN A 45 -12.03 21.84 13.96
N LYS A 46 -13.20 22.47 13.80
CA LYS A 46 -14.52 21.84 13.78
C LYS A 46 -15.00 21.69 12.35
N CYS A 47 -15.34 20.48 11.90
CA CYS A 47 -15.81 20.24 10.54
C CYS A 47 -16.95 19.24 10.48
N THR A 48 -17.83 19.48 9.52
CA THR A 48 -19.02 18.69 9.21
C THR A 48 -18.68 17.62 8.16
N PHE A 49 -19.03 16.36 8.46
CA PHE A 49 -18.93 15.19 7.60
C PHE A 49 -20.32 14.84 7.09
N TYR A 50 -20.39 14.30 5.88
CA TYR A 50 -21.63 13.97 5.21
C TYR A 50 -21.57 12.46 4.85
N MET A 51 -22.33 11.60 5.53
CA MET A 51 -22.38 10.14 5.32
C MET A 51 -23.66 9.75 4.57
N GLY A 52 -23.62 8.94 3.52
CA GLY A 52 -24.82 8.58 2.73
C GLY A 52 -25.99 8.04 3.58
N ASN A 53 -27.23 8.36 3.22
CA ASN A 53 -28.42 7.85 3.91
C ASN A 53 -28.49 6.31 3.84
N ASP A 54 -28.71 5.71 5.00
CA ASP A 54 -28.89 4.27 5.19
C ASP A 54 -30.23 3.79 4.63
N LYS A 55 -30.22 3.27 3.40
CA LYS A 55 -31.10 2.14 3.05
C LYS A 55 -30.20 0.97 2.73
N MET A 56 -30.18 -0.02 3.63
CA MET A 56 -29.52 -1.29 3.35
C MET A 56 -30.19 -1.88 2.12
N ALA A 57 -29.42 -2.09 1.05
CA ALA A 57 -29.89 -2.96 -0.02
C ALA A 57 -30.13 -4.35 0.58
N GLU A 58 -31.26 -4.97 0.25
CA GLU A 58 -31.53 -6.36 0.65
C GLU A 58 -30.40 -7.26 0.15
N ILE A 59 -29.82 -8.04 1.06
CA ILE A 59 -28.68 -8.92 0.79
C ILE A 59 -29.22 -10.20 0.15
N ASP A 60 -28.84 -10.46 -1.10
CA ASP A 60 -28.95 -11.81 -1.66
C ASP A 60 -27.76 -12.66 -1.16
N GLU A 61 -27.95 -13.35 -0.03
CA GLU A 61 -26.95 -14.22 0.58
C GLU A 61 -26.58 -15.43 -0.31
N ASN A 62 -27.37 -15.72 -1.35
CA ASN A 62 -27.16 -16.87 -2.24
C ASN A 62 -26.25 -16.57 -3.44
N GLY A 63 -25.93 -15.31 -3.71
CA GLY A 63 -25.14 -14.90 -4.88
C GLY A 63 -23.62 -15.09 -4.75
N ILE A 64 -23.10 -15.32 -3.54
CA ILE A 64 -21.64 -15.36 -3.30
C ILE A 64 -21.19 -16.79 -3.02
N VAL A 65 -20.63 -17.42 -4.06
CA VAL A 65 -19.98 -18.72 -3.97
C VAL A 65 -18.56 -18.53 -3.43
N VAL A 66 -18.36 -18.89 -2.16
CA VAL A 66 -17.03 -18.99 -1.55
C VAL A 66 -16.54 -20.41 -1.78
N PRO A 67 -15.43 -20.64 -2.51
CA PRO A 67 -14.87 -21.97 -2.71
C PRO A 67 -14.55 -22.64 -1.37
N GLU A 68 -14.99 -23.88 -1.16
CA GLU A 68 -14.87 -24.61 0.11
C GLU A 68 -13.42 -24.92 0.57
N GLN A 69 -12.39 -24.55 -0.20
CA GLN A 69 -11.01 -24.99 0.01
C GLN A 69 -10.07 -23.95 0.62
N ASP A 70 -10.55 -22.78 1.03
CA ASP A 70 -9.68 -21.64 1.36
C ASP A 70 -8.97 -21.68 2.73
N ILE A 71 -8.93 -22.80 3.47
CA ILE A 71 -8.34 -22.82 4.83
C ILE A 71 -7.42 -24.03 5.07
N GLN A 72 -6.15 -23.94 4.66
CA GLN A 72 -5.03 -24.71 5.24
C GLN A 72 -3.69 -23.98 5.12
N VAL A 73 -3.15 -23.48 6.23
CA VAL A 73 -1.92 -22.66 6.30
C VAL A 73 -0.68 -23.43 5.83
N ILE A 74 -0.03 -22.98 4.75
CA ILE A 74 1.28 -23.47 4.30
C ILE A 74 2.23 -22.26 4.18
N SER A 75 3.28 -22.22 4.99
CA SER A 75 4.33 -21.19 4.88
C SER A 75 5.26 -21.53 3.71
N LYS A 76 5.38 -20.62 2.74
CA LYS A 76 6.36 -20.74 1.65
C LYS A 76 7.64 -19.99 2.03
N LYS A 77 8.76 -20.72 2.12
CA LYS A 77 10.11 -20.14 1.96
C LYS A 77 10.37 -19.97 0.46
N ASN A 78 10.44 -18.73 -0.01
CA ASN A 78 10.94 -18.42 -1.36
C ASN A 78 12.46 -18.22 -1.29
N GLU A 79 13.23 -19.13 -1.88
CA GLU A 79 14.63 -18.89 -2.18
C GLU A 79 14.73 -18.00 -3.44
N SER A 80 15.17 -16.76 -3.29
CA SER A 80 15.46 -15.89 -4.43
C SER A 80 16.93 -16.02 -4.85
N GLN A 81 17.16 -16.21 -6.14
CA GLN A 81 18.49 -16.13 -6.75
C GLN A 81 19.18 -14.81 -6.35
N LYS A 82 20.40 -14.89 -5.82
CA LYS A 82 21.12 -13.73 -5.28
C LYS A 82 21.85 -13.00 -6.41
N LEU A 83 21.18 -12.01 -7.00
CA LEU A 83 21.76 -11.09 -7.97
C LEU A 83 22.86 -10.22 -7.34
N PRO A 84 23.84 -9.73 -8.13
CA PRO A 84 24.83 -8.79 -7.62
C PRO A 84 24.16 -7.52 -7.13
N SER A 85 24.76 -6.94 -6.08
CA SER A 85 24.32 -5.68 -5.51
C SER A 85 25.51 -4.76 -5.27
N ILE A 86 25.33 -3.47 -5.52
CA ILE A 86 26.32 -2.43 -5.25
C ILE A 86 25.62 -1.20 -4.70
N GLU A 87 26.27 -0.53 -3.75
CA GLU A 87 25.83 0.74 -3.20
C GLU A 87 27.00 1.69 -3.03
N GLY A 88 26.73 2.98 -3.06
CA GLY A 88 27.76 4.00 -2.96
C GLY A 88 27.36 5.34 -3.58
N MET A 89 28.27 6.29 -3.48
CA MET A 89 28.07 7.61 -4.07
C MET A 89 28.29 7.60 -5.58
N LEU A 90 27.32 8.12 -6.32
CA LEU A 90 27.44 8.42 -7.75
C LEU A 90 27.20 9.91 -8.00
N LEU A 91 27.81 10.42 -9.07
CA LEU A 91 27.41 11.68 -9.68
C LEU A 91 26.30 11.39 -10.69
N LYS A 92 25.15 12.01 -10.50
CA LYS A 92 24.02 11.95 -11.43
C LYS A 92 23.88 13.29 -12.16
N LYS A 93 23.77 13.27 -13.49
CA LYS A 93 23.55 14.50 -14.27
C LYS A 93 22.15 15.04 -14.03
N SER A 94 22.04 16.32 -13.69
CA SER A 94 20.76 17.02 -13.58
C SER A 94 20.19 17.30 -14.98
N PRO A 95 18.85 17.23 -15.15
CA PRO A 95 18.23 17.72 -16.38
C PRO A 95 18.29 19.24 -16.51
N HIS A 96 18.53 19.99 -15.42
CA HIS A 96 18.68 21.43 -15.47
C HIS A 96 20.11 21.80 -15.84
N TYR A 97 20.27 22.49 -16.98
CA TYR A 97 21.57 22.85 -17.57
C TYR A 97 22.56 23.45 -16.55
N PHE A 98 22.08 24.34 -15.67
CA PHE A 98 22.90 25.03 -14.68
C PHE A 98 23.28 24.20 -13.45
N GLN A 99 22.61 23.07 -13.19
CA GLN A 99 22.87 22.26 -11.99
C GLN A 99 23.97 21.21 -12.21
N GLY A 100 24.32 20.88 -13.45
CA GLY A 100 25.41 19.96 -13.76
C GLY A 100 25.31 18.61 -13.06
N TRP A 101 26.43 18.14 -12.50
CA TRP A 101 26.52 16.88 -11.76
C TRP A 101 26.13 17.04 -10.30
N GLN A 102 25.35 16.10 -9.80
CA GLN A 102 24.82 16.12 -8.44
C GLN A 102 25.14 14.81 -7.74
N GLN A 103 25.68 14.88 -6.53
CA GLN A 103 25.98 13.70 -5.71
C GLN A 103 24.70 13.01 -5.26
N ARG A 104 24.62 11.69 -5.44
CA ARG A 104 23.50 10.86 -4.99
C ARG A 104 24.03 9.56 -4.39
N TRP A 105 23.58 9.24 -3.18
CA TRP A 105 23.74 7.88 -2.67
C TRP A 105 22.87 6.98 -3.53
N THR A 106 23.46 5.95 -4.13
CA THR A 106 22.78 5.08 -5.09
C THR A 106 22.91 3.63 -4.64
N VAL A 107 21.88 2.83 -4.87
CA VAL A 107 21.82 1.41 -4.57
C VAL A 107 21.30 0.69 -5.82
N CYS A 108 22.05 -0.28 -6.33
CA CYS A 108 21.57 -1.24 -7.33
C CYS A 108 21.44 -2.62 -6.69
N LYS A 109 20.21 -3.13 -6.61
CA LYS A 109 19.89 -4.43 -6.01
C LYS A 109 18.49 -4.88 -6.45
N ASN A 110 18.28 -6.18 -6.57
CA ASN A 110 16.97 -6.80 -6.83
C ASN A 110 16.26 -6.22 -8.07
N ASN A 111 16.99 -6.05 -9.19
CA ASN A 111 16.50 -5.45 -10.43
C ASN A 111 16.05 -3.99 -10.30
N ARG A 112 16.60 -3.24 -9.32
CA ARG A 112 16.26 -1.84 -9.09
C ARG A 112 17.53 -1.01 -8.97
N LEU A 113 17.53 0.18 -9.55
CA LEU A 113 18.51 1.24 -9.30
C LEU A 113 17.80 2.41 -8.62
N ILE A 114 18.09 2.62 -7.34
CA ILE A 114 17.46 3.63 -6.50
C ILE A 114 18.51 4.66 -6.11
N TYR A 115 18.17 5.95 -6.19
CA TYR A 115 19.07 7.02 -5.76
C TYR A 115 18.39 7.99 -4.80
N TYR A 116 19.16 8.49 -3.86
CA TYR A 116 18.74 9.29 -2.72
C TYR A 116 19.48 10.62 -2.68
N LEU A 117 18.93 11.59 -1.96
CA LEU A 117 19.73 12.75 -1.55
C LEU A 117 20.80 12.28 -0.55
N PRO A 118 22.04 12.78 -0.63
CA PRO A 118 23.12 12.37 0.28
C PRO A 118 22.72 12.45 1.77
N GLU A 119 21.99 13.51 2.12
CA GLU A 119 21.50 13.82 3.47
C GLU A 119 20.25 13.04 3.90
N ASN A 120 19.58 12.33 2.97
CA ASN A 120 18.34 11.59 3.28
C ASN A 120 18.23 10.31 2.46
N GLN A 121 18.71 9.21 3.05
CA GLN A 121 18.64 7.86 2.47
C GLN A 121 17.35 7.12 2.82
N ASN A 122 16.44 7.73 3.59
CA ASN A 122 15.19 7.12 4.02
C ASN A 122 14.05 7.32 3.01
N SER A 123 14.20 8.26 2.06
CA SER A 123 13.21 8.56 1.03
C SER A 123 13.86 8.59 -0.35
N PRO A 124 13.53 7.64 -1.25
CA PRO A 124 14.08 7.63 -2.60
C PRO A 124 13.85 8.95 -3.33
N TYR A 125 14.91 9.54 -3.87
CA TYR A 125 14.79 10.70 -4.76
C TYR A 125 14.42 10.27 -6.18
N GLY A 126 14.78 9.04 -6.58
CA GLY A 126 14.16 8.35 -7.68
C GLY A 126 14.46 6.85 -7.72
N VAL A 127 13.56 6.13 -8.38
CA VAL A 127 13.50 4.67 -8.48
C VAL A 127 13.44 4.30 -9.96
N LEU A 128 14.41 3.53 -10.43
CA LEU A 128 14.40 2.88 -11.74
C LEU A 128 14.23 1.37 -11.48
N ASP A 129 13.01 0.87 -11.61
CA ASP A 129 12.69 -0.54 -11.39
C ASP A 129 12.59 -1.26 -12.73
N PHE A 130 13.54 -2.15 -12.98
CA PHE A 130 13.69 -2.83 -14.25
C PHE A 130 12.62 -3.92 -14.47
N ASN A 131 11.81 -4.26 -13.46
CA ASN A 131 10.72 -5.22 -13.61
C ASN A 131 9.43 -4.59 -14.14
N ILE A 132 9.27 -3.27 -14.00
CA ILE A 132 8.04 -2.56 -14.36
C ILE A 132 8.25 -1.53 -15.48
N MET A 133 9.50 -1.38 -15.93
CA MET A 133 9.87 -0.51 -17.04
C MET A 133 11.11 -1.08 -17.73
N SER A 134 11.08 -1.17 -19.06
CA SER A 134 12.24 -1.55 -19.85
C SER A 134 13.19 -0.36 -20.00
N TYR A 135 14.50 -0.64 -19.98
CA TYR A 135 15.53 0.37 -20.18
C TYR A 135 16.55 -0.11 -21.23
N SER A 136 17.02 0.81 -22.06
CA SER A 136 18.29 0.64 -22.75
C SER A 136 19.41 1.17 -21.85
N LEU A 137 20.54 0.47 -21.84
CA LEU A 137 21.75 0.86 -21.10
C LEU A 137 22.88 1.14 -22.11
N GLN A 138 23.39 2.36 -22.10
CA GLN A 138 24.49 2.80 -22.96
C GLN A 138 25.72 3.14 -22.10
N ASP A 139 26.91 2.88 -22.61
CA ASP A 139 28.17 3.33 -22.05
C ASP A 139 28.72 4.54 -22.82
N VAL A 140 29.35 5.47 -22.10
CA VAL A 140 30.12 6.57 -22.67
C VAL A 140 31.59 6.30 -22.37
N LYS A 141 32.44 6.32 -23.39
CA LYS A 141 33.86 6.01 -23.26
C LYS A 141 34.74 7.24 -23.51
N ASN A 142 35.88 7.31 -22.82
CA ASN A 142 36.93 8.27 -23.15
C ASN A 142 37.75 7.81 -24.37
N GLN A 143 38.75 8.61 -24.77
CA GLN A 143 39.66 8.30 -25.88
C GLN A 143 40.45 6.99 -25.66
N GLN A 144 40.68 6.62 -24.40
CA GLN A 144 41.33 5.38 -24.00
C GLN A 144 40.35 4.17 -23.97
N GLY A 145 39.09 4.35 -24.36
CA GLY A 145 38.08 3.29 -24.39
C GLY A 145 37.52 2.88 -23.02
N GLN A 146 37.84 3.61 -21.95
CA GLN A 146 37.34 3.35 -20.60
C GLN A 146 35.95 3.95 -20.42
N ILE A 147 35.05 3.22 -19.77
CA ILE A 147 33.68 3.70 -19.47
C ILE A 147 33.76 4.82 -18.43
N THR A 148 33.40 6.03 -18.82
CA THR A 148 33.40 7.22 -17.96
C THR A 148 32.01 7.59 -17.48
N GLU A 149 30.96 7.18 -18.18
CA GLU A 149 29.56 7.39 -17.80
C GLU A 149 28.69 6.22 -18.28
N PHE A 150 27.54 6.04 -17.65
CA PHE A 150 26.50 5.16 -18.15
C PHE A 150 25.14 5.86 -18.19
N VAL A 151 24.34 5.52 -19.20
CA VAL A 151 23.06 6.14 -19.49
C VAL A 151 21.96 5.09 -19.51
N LEU A 152 20.97 5.27 -18.65
CA LEU A 152 19.72 4.52 -18.68
C LEU A 152 18.65 5.35 -19.39
N ILE A 153 18.02 4.77 -20.40
CA ILE A 153 16.94 5.40 -21.17
C ILE A 153 15.72 4.48 -21.06
N PRO A 154 14.62 4.93 -20.43
CA PRO A 154 13.38 4.15 -20.39
C PRO A 154 12.81 3.98 -21.80
N SER A 155 12.36 2.77 -22.13
CA SER A 155 11.72 2.47 -23.40
C SER A 155 10.53 3.40 -23.63
N GLY A 156 10.44 4.05 -24.80
CA GLY A 156 9.38 5.01 -25.14
C GLY A 156 9.51 6.38 -24.45
N SER A 157 10.62 6.67 -23.79
CA SER A 157 10.89 7.97 -23.16
C SER A 157 12.07 8.70 -23.82
N THR A 158 12.01 10.03 -23.85
CA THR A 158 13.17 10.88 -24.19
C THR A 158 14.04 11.20 -22.96
N LYS A 159 13.67 10.68 -21.79
CA LYS A 159 14.36 10.97 -20.53
C LYS A 159 15.62 10.14 -20.38
N ASN A 160 16.76 10.81 -20.24
CA ASN A 160 18.03 10.14 -19.93
C ASN A 160 18.38 10.23 -18.44
N PHE A 161 18.85 9.12 -17.87
CA PHE A 161 19.45 9.05 -16.54
C PHE A 161 20.94 8.73 -16.69
N ILE A 162 21.77 9.75 -16.51
CA ILE A 162 23.21 9.68 -16.73
C ILE A 162 23.92 9.67 -15.37
N PHE A 163 24.80 8.70 -15.18
CA PHE A 163 25.56 8.49 -13.95
C PHE A 163 27.04 8.28 -14.25
N LYS A 164 27.89 8.65 -13.29
CA LYS A 164 29.30 8.24 -13.23
C LYS A 164 29.78 8.12 -11.78
N ALA A 165 30.78 7.29 -11.55
CA ALA A 165 31.45 7.18 -10.26
C ALA A 165 32.64 8.15 -10.18
N GLU A 166 33.42 8.05 -9.10
CA GLU A 166 34.63 8.86 -8.86
C GLU A 166 35.72 8.66 -9.92
N ASN A 167 35.79 7.47 -10.53
CA ASN A 167 36.75 7.12 -11.57
C ASN A 167 36.14 6.12 -12.58
N ALA A 168 36.86 5.86 -13.67
CA ALA A 168 36.39 5.00 -14.75
C ALA A 168 36.23 3.53 -14.33
N ASP A 169 37.12 3.01 -13.47
CA ASP A 169 37.04 1.63 -12.99
C ASP A 169 35.79 1.41 -12.14
N LYS A 170 35.51 2.31 -11.19
CA LYS A 170 34.27 2.27 -10.42
C LYS A 170 33.04 2.46 -11.29
N THR A 171 33.12 3.29 -12.33
CA THR A 171 31.99 3.47 -13.25
C THR A 171 31.71 2.19 -14.04
N LYS A 172 32.77 1.47 -14.44
CA LYS A 172 32.68 0.16 -15.07
C LYS A 172 32.05 -0.89 -14.14
N ASP A 173 32.45 -0.94 -12.86
CA ASP A 173 31.84 -1.84 -11.87
C ASP A 173 30.33 -1.61 -11.77
N TRP A 174 29.91 -0.34 -11.60
CA TRP A 174 28.50 0.05 -11.57
C TRP A 174 27.75 -0.34 -12.83
N TYR A 175 28.35 -0.07 -14.00
CA TYR A 175 27.76 -0.41 -15.28
C TYR A 175 27.48 -1.91 -15.41
N HIS A 176 28.42 -2.76 -14.99
CA HIS A 176 28.24 -4.22 -15.03
C HIS A 176 27.13 -4.70 -14.09
N VAL A 177 27.09 -4.22 -12.84
CA VAL A 177 26.03 -4.61 -11.89
C VAL A 177 24.65 -4.14 -12.34
N VAL A 178 24.56 -2.91 -12.88
CA VAL A 178 23.31 -2.37 -13.44
C VAL A 178 22.88 -3.16 -14.66
N ARG A 179 23.83 -3.51 -15.55
CA ARG A 179 23.54 -4.34 -16.73
C ARG A 179 22.94 -5.67 -16.31
N GLU A 180 23.56 -6.38 -15.38
CA GLU A 180 23.09 -7.69 -14.94
C GLU A 180 21.68 -7.60 -14.33
N ASN A 181 21.46 -6.70 -13.38
CA ASN A 181 20.14 -6.46 -12.78
C ASN A 181 19.06 -6.08 -13.83
N LYS A 182 19.45 -5.35 -14.88
CA LYS A 182 18.54 -4.95 -15.96
C LYS A 182 18.28 -6.11 -16.93
N ASP A 183 19.28 -6.93 -17.24
CA ASP A 183 19.15 -8.02 -18.21
C ASP A 183 18.41 -9.23 -17.62
N THR A 184 18.41 -9.40 -16.29
CA THR A 184 17.66 -10.46 -15.59
C THR A 184 16.23 -10.08 -15.21
N SER A 185 15.79 -8.85 -15.50
CA SER A 185 14.50 -8.33 -15.07
C SER A 185 13.33 -8.69 -15.99
N GLU A 186 12.10 -8.50 -15.52
CA GLU A 186 10.90 -8.68 -16.37
C GLU A 186 10.88 -7.71 -17.56
N GLY A 187 11.38 -6.48 -17.39
CA GLY A 187 11.51 -5.50 -18.47
C GLY A 187 12.56 -5.85 -19.53
N ALA A 188 13.43 -6.85 -19.31
CA ALA A 188 14.25 -7.44 -20.36
C ALA A 188 13.53 -8.57 -21.11
N LYS A 189 12.67 -9.33 -20.41
CA LYS A 189 11.89 -10.43 -21.00
C LYS A 189 10.75 -9.93 -21.87
N LYS A 190 10.16 -8.80 -21.50
CA LYS A 190 9.04 -8.16 -22.20
C LYS A 190 9.34 -6.66 -22.32
N ILE A 191 9.01 -6.05 -23.45
CA ILE A 191 9.11 -4.60 -23.59
C ILE A 191 7.95 -3.97 -22.82
N ILE A 192 8.24 -3.35 -21.68
CA ILE A 192 7.30 -2.67 -20.80
C ILE A 192 7.58 -1.17 -20.86
N ASN A 193 6.59 -0.40 -21.28
CA ASN A 193 6.68 1.06 -21.43
C ASN A 193 5.45 1.80 -20.86
N SER A 194 4.58 1.09 -20.13
CA SER A 194 3.30 1.58 -19.62
C SER A 194 3.46 2.78 -18.67
N LEU A 195 4.62 2.92 -18.02
CA LEU A 195 4.91 4.03 -17.12
C LEU A 195 5.15 5.38 -17.82
N ASN A 196 5.36 5.41 -19.15
CA ASN A 196 5.59 6.68 -19.87
C ASN A 196 4.40 7.64 -19.81
N LYS A 197 3.18 7.12 -19.61
CA LYS A 197 2.00 7.96 -19.43
C LYS A 197 2.04 8.81 -18.16
N TYR A 198 2.92 8.46 -17.21
CA TYR A 198 3.08 9.20 -15.97
C TYR A 198 4.30 10.13 -16.03
N PRO A 199 4.11 11.46 -15.97
CA PRO A 199 5.22 12.38 -15.91
C PRO A 199 6.04 12.10 -14.65
N ARG A 200 7.37 12.09 -14.77
CA ARG A 200 8.28 11.85 -13.65
C ARG A 200 8.03 10.52 -12.93
N PHE A 201 7.62 9.46 -13.64
CA PHE A 201 7.31 8.15 -13.06
C PHE A 201 8.37 7.61 -12.08
N TRP A 202 9.66 7.92 -12.31
CA TRP A 202 10.78 7.55 -11.45
C TRP A 202 10.75 8.21 -10.06
N ARG A 203 9.90 9.21 -9.81
CA ARG A 203 9.76 9.89 -8.51
C ARG A 203 8.85 9.16 -7.54
N THR A 204 8.11 8.17 -8.02
CA THR A 204 7.17 7.40 -7.23
C THR A 204 7.59 5.95 -7.28
N ASP A 205 7.90 5.38 -6.12
CA ASP A 205 8.11 3.94 -6.03
C ASP A 205 6.81 3.20 -6.38
N ARG A 206 6.91 2.19 -7.24
CA ARG A 206 5.78 1.49 -7.83
C ARG A 206 6.01 -0.01 -7.71
N ILE A 207 4.89 -0.72 -7.68
CA ILE A 207 4.85 -2.17 -7.75
C ILE A 207 3.85 -2.54 -8.85
N SER A 208 4.24 -3.43 -9.76
CA SER A 208 3.29 -3.95 -10.75
C SER A 208 2.18 -4.73 -10.06
N PHE A 209 1.03 -4.81 -10.72
CA PHE A 209 -0.07 -5.66 -10.29
C PHE A 209 0.36 -7.10 -10.00
N GLU A 210 1.14 -7.71 -10.89
CA GLU A 210 1.59 -9.10 -10.77
C GLU A 210 2.56 -9.28 -9.60
N GLN A 211 3.49 -8.34 -9.41
CA GLN A 211 4.38 -8.35 -8.25
C GLN A 211 3.60 -8.18 -6.95
N PHE A 212 2.62 -7.26 -6.91
CA PHE A 212 1.76 -7.07 -5.76
C PHE A 212 1.03 -8.37 -5.40
N GLN A 213 0.42 -9.03 -6.39
CA GLN A 213 -0.25 -10.32 -6.19
C GLN A 213 0.70 -11.40 -5.68
N LYS A 214 1.99 -11.36 -6.05
CA LYS A 214 2.98 -12.34 -5.61
C LYS A 214 3.53 -12.06 -4.20
N ILE A 215 3.75 -10.80 -3.83
CA ILE A 215 4.51 -10.45 -2.61
C ILE A 215 3.68 -9.82 -1.50
N GLY A 216 2.49 -9.28 -1.78
CA GLY A 216 1.63 -8.72 -0.74
C GLY A 216 1.24 -9.82 0.24
N ASP A 217 1.24 -9.56 1.54
CA ASP A 217 1.02 -10.62 2.52
C ASP A 217 0.10 -10.16 3.65
N THR A 218 -0.31 -11.12 4.48
CA THR A 218 -1.18 -10.88 5.62
C THR A 218 -0.62 -9.78 6.52
N ALA A 219 -1.51 -8.86 6.88
CA ALA A 219 -1.26 -7.65 7.65
C ALA A 219 -0.39 -6.59 6.95
N ASP A 220 -0.11 -6.68 5.65
CA ASP A 220 0.37 -5.50 4.93
C ASP A 220 -0.72 -4.41 4.92
N ILE A 221 -0.31 -3.14 4.94
CA ILE A 221 -1.25 -2.00 4.95
C ILE A 221 -1.49 -1.55 3.52
N LEU A 222 -2.76 -1.38 3.16
CA LEU A 222 -3.17 -0.62 1.98
C LEU A 222 -3.62 0.77 2.41
N LEU A 223 -3.14 1.80 1.73
CA LEU A 223 -3.63 3.18 1.89
C LEU A 223 -4.21 3.64 0.56
N PHE A 224 -5.35 4.32 0.64
CA PHE A 224 -6.12 4.73 -0.52
C PHE A 224 -6.33 6.24 -0.50
N ARG A 225 -6.34 6.81 -1.70
CA ARG A 225 -6.79 8.16 -1.98
C ARG A 225 -8.03 8.07 -2.86
N GLY A 226 -9.21 8.28 -2.29
CA GLY A 226 -10.47 8.25 -3.02
C GLY A 226 -10.73 9.51 -3.83
N THR A 227 -11.55 9.39 -4.87
CA THR A 227 -11.90 10.52 -5.77
C THR A 227 -13.12 11.33 -5.32
N GLY A 228 -13.87 10.85 -4.32
CA GLY A 228 -15.13 11.46 -3.89
C GLY A 228 -14.95 12.76 -3.09
N ALA A 229 -15.99 13.59 -3.05
CA ALA A 229 -15.99 14.85 -2.29
C ALA A 229 -15.68 14.65 -0.79
N ASN A 230 -16.23 13.60 -0.18
CA ASN A 230 -15.95 13.26 1.22
C ASN A 230 -14.48 12.87 1.46
N CYS A 231 -13.82 12.24 0.48
CA CYS A 231 -12.41 11.92 0.53
C CYS A 231 -11.55 13.19 0.52
N LEU A 232 -11.90 14.17 -0.32
CA LEU A 232 -11.23 15.47 -0.37
C LEU A 232 -11.31 16.20 0.99
N ILE A 233 -12.49 16.21 1.61
CA ILE A 233 -12.69 16.80 2.94
C ILE A 233 -11.81 16.11 3.97
N GLN A 234 -11.83 14.77 4.04
CA GLN A 234 -11.01 14.02 5.00
C GLN A 234 -9.51 14.31 4.87
N ARG A 235 -9.01 14.41 3.64
CA ARG A 235 -7.61 14.76 3.37
C ARG A 235 -7.27 16.18 3.81
N GLY A 236 -8.15 17.14 3.53
CA GLY A 236 -7.98 18.53 3.98
C GLY A 236 -7.87 18.66 5.51
N LEU A 237 -8.64 17.88 6.26
CA LEU A 237 -8.66 17.93 7.72
C LEU A 237 -7.49 17.21 8.37
N THR A 238 -7.11 16.07 7.82
CA THR A 238 -6.01 15.26 8.36
C THR A 238 -4.65 15.75 7.89
N GLY A 239 -4.61 16.66 6.90
CA GLY A 239 -3.37 17.07 6.23
C GLY A 239 -2.69 15.88 5.53
N SER A 240 -3.44 14.84 5.18
CA SER A 240 -2.91 13.60 4.63
C SER A 240 -3.27 13.40 3.16
N ASP A 241 -2.36 12.75 2.42
CA ASP A 241 -2.63 12.26 1.06
C ASP A 241 -3.66 11.12 1.01
N TYR A 242 -3.95 10.49 2.16
CA TYR A 242 -4.79 9.29 2.26
C TYR A 242 -6.05 9.54 3.10
N ASP A 243 -7.18 9.02 2.61
CA ASP A 243 -8.50 9.10 3.27
C ASP A 243 -9.03 7.72 3.70
N HIS A 244 -8.41 6.63 3.26
CA HIS A 244 -8.82 5.30 3.66
C HIS A 244 -7.62 4.37 3.85
N ALA A 245 -7.79 3.38 4.73
CA ALA A 245 -6.78 2.41 5.08
C ALA A 245 -7.41 1.03 5.27
N ALA A 246 -6.68 -0.01 4.88
CA ALA A 246 -7.13 -1.38 5.01
C ALA A 246 -5.95 -2.33 5.27
N LEU A 247 -6.28 -3.56 5.66
CA LEU A 247 -5.32 -4.64 5.82
C LEU A 247 -5.42 -5.60 4.65
N LEU A 248 -4.28 -6.05 4.16
CA LEU A 248 -4.22 -7.17 3.22
C LEU A 248 -4.24 -8.49 4.01
N LEU A 249 -4.98 -9.47 3.52
CA LEU A 249 -5.01 -10.84 4.01
C LEU A 249 -4.60 -11.76 2.86
N ARG A 250 -3.65 -12.66 3.11
CA ARG A 250 -3.28 -13.71 2.18
C ARG A 250 -3.77 -15.05 2.71
N PHE A 251 -4.64 -15.67 1.91
CA PHE A 251 -5.14 -17.01 2.19
C PHE A 251 -4.15 -18.05 1.67
N PRO A 252 -4.19 -19.29 2.17
CA PRO A 252 -3.21 -20.30 1.77
C PRO A 252 -3.26 -20.71 0.30
N SER A 253 -4.42 -20.54 -0.34
CA SER A 253 -4.59 -20.65 -1.79
C SER A 253 -3.73 -19.64 -2.58
N GLY A 254 -3.21 -18.61 -1.91
CA GLY A 254 -2.52 -17.47 -2.51
C GLY A 254 -3.47 -16.31 -2.84
N SER A 255 -4.77 -16.49 -2.63
CA SER A 255 -5.78 -15.44 -2.82
C SER A 255 -5.57 -14.29 -1.84
N LEU A 256 -5.78 -13.07 -2.33
CA LEU A 256 -5.66 -11.84 -1.56
C LEU A 256 -7.03 -11.25 -1.27
N TYR A 257 -7.23 -10.81 -0.03
CA TYR A 257 -8.43 -10.11 0.42
C TYR A 257 -8.06 -8.82 1.14
N ILE A 258 -8.89 -7.81 1.00
CA ILE A 258 -8.81 -6.54 1.72
C ILE A 258 -9.78 -6.61 2.89
N LEU A 259 -9.28 -6.52 4.12
CA LEU A 259 -10.09 -6.30 5.32
C LEU A 259 -10.17 -4.80 5.58
N GLU A 260 -11.38 -4.25 5.51
CA GLU A 260 -11.61 -2.82 5.62
C GLU A 260 -12.89 -2.50 6.41
N ALA A 261 -12.90 -1.33 7.06
CA ALA A 261 -14.11 -0.76 7.64
C ALA A 261 -14.62 0.38 6.74
N THR A 262 -15.80 0.19 6.14
CA THR A 262 -16.42 1.15 5.21
C THR A 262 -17.55 1.92 5.88
N GLY A 263 -17.75 3.17 5.50
CA GLY A 263 -18.66 4.11 6.18
C GLY A 263 -20.10 3.61 6.33
N CYS A 264 -20.64 3.02 5.27
CA CYS A 264 -22.05 2.63 5.20
C CYS A 264 -22.31 1.18 5.66
N TYR A 265 -21.28 0.31 5.60
CA TYR A 265 -21.50 -1.14 5.76
C TYR A 265 -20.65 -1.80 6.85
N GLY A 266 -19.72 -1.07 7.47
CA GLY A 266 -18.90 -1.61 8.55
C GLY A 266 -17.70 -2.42 8.07
N VAL A 267 -17.27 -3.37 8.91
CA VAL A 267 -16.09 -4.21 8.66
C VAL A 267 -16.46 -5.33 7.68
N GLY A 268 -15.89 -5.26 6.49
CA GLY A 268 -16.10 -6.22 5.40
C GLY A 268 -14.79 -6.78 4.85
N LEU A 269 -14.94 -7.72 3.93
CA LEU A 269 -13.86 -8.30 3.13
C LEU A 269 -14.10 -8.01 1.66
N CYS A 270 -13.04 -7.68 0.93
CA CYS A 270 -13.10 -7.62 -0.52
C CYS A 270 -12.07 -8.55 -1.12
N SER A 271 -12.50 -9.45 -2.00
CA SER A 271 -11.56 -10.20 -2.83
C SER A 271 -10.78 -9.23 -3.70
N TRP A 272 -9.45 -9.38 -3.74
CA TRP A 272 -8.63 -8.65 -4.70
C TRP A 272 -9.00 -9.01 -6.13
N GLN A 273 -9.48 -10.22 -6.39
CA GLN A 273 -9.97 -10.62 -7.71
C GLN A 273 -11.19 -9.79 -8.13
N ASP A 274 -12.17 -9.62 -7.23
CA ASP A 274 -13.36 -8.79 -7.51
C ASP A 274 -12.96 -7.32 -7.70
N MET A 275 -12.03 -6.83 -6.88
CA MET A 275 -11.47 -5.47 -7.00
C MET A 275 -10.97 -5.16 -8.42
N ILE A 276 -10.45 -6.18 -9.11
CA ILE A 276 -9.97 -6.10 -10.49
C ILE A 276 -11.08 -6.33 -11.49
N ALA A 277 -11.83 -7.43 -11.36
CA ALA A 277 -12.88 -7.82 -12.30
C ALA A 277 -13.95 -6.73 -12.45
N GLU A 278 -14.33 -6.08 -11.35
CA GLU A 278 -15.33 -5.02 -11.30
C GLU A 278 -14.73 -3.62 -11.50
N ARG A 279 -13.42 -3.52 -11.77
CA ARG A 279 -12.67 -2.27 -11.94
C ARG A 279 -12.81 -1.29 -10.76
N TRP A 280 -13.04 -1.79 -9.54
CA TRP A 280 -13.19 -0.94 -8.35
C TRP A 280 -11.94 -0.13 -8.01
N PHE A 281 -10.77 -0.50 -8.53
CA PHE A 281 -9.55 0.31 -8.38
C PHE A 281 -9.69 1.70 -8.99
N GLU A 282 -10.59 1.91 -9.96
CA GLU A 282 -10.89 3.22 -10.54
C GLU A 282 -11.69 4.15 -9.61
N LEU A 283 -12.17 3.65 -8.46
CA LEU A 283 -12.78 4.48 -7.42
C LEU A 283 -11.73 5.30 -6.65
N PHE A 284 -10.44 5.08 -6.93
CA PHE A 284 -9.32 5.66 -6.23
C PHE A 284 -8.33 6.30 -7.20
N ASP A 285 -7.82 7.48 -6.85
CA ASP A 285 -6.71 8.12 -7.57
C ASP A 285 -5.40 7.36 -7.35
N LYS A 286 -5.26 6.76 -6.17
CA LYS A 286 -4.02 6.14 -5.71
C LYS A 286 -4.33 5.06 -4.68
N ILE A 287 -3.68 3.91 -4.87
CA ILE A 287 -3.66 2.79 -3.92
C ILE A 287 -2.20 2.41 -3.71
N VAL A 288 -1.71 2.54 -2.48
CA VAL A 288 -0.34 2.16 -2.12
C VAL A 288 -0.35 1.00 -1.14
N ILE A 289 0.68 0.16 -1.23
CA ILE A 289 0.99 -0.85 -0.22
C ILE A 289 2.15 -0.37 0.66
N ARG A 290 2.04 -0.61 1.97
CA ARG A 290 3.17 -0.62 2.90
C ARG A 290 3.34 -2.03 3.43
N ARG A 291 4.39 -2.71 2.97
CA ARG A 291 4.69 -4.09 3.37
C ARG A 291 5.21 -4.15 4.80
N LEU A 292 4.74 -5.13 5.56
CA LEU A 292 5.22 -5.46 6.89
C LEU A 292 6.26 -6.58 6.79
N GLU A 293 7.49 -6.25 7.15
CA GLU A 293 8.58 -7.20 7.36
C GLU A 293 8.52 -7.69 8.81
N ILE A 294 8.03 -8.92 8.98
CA ILE A 294 7.91 -9.60 10.27
C ILE A 294 7.88 -11.11 10.06
N GLU A 295 8.30 -11.87 11.06
CA GLU A 295 8.06 -13.31 11.10
C GLU A 295 6.57 -13.58 11.32
N ARG A 296 5.93 -14.24 10.34
CA ARG A 296 4.52 -14.62 10.36
C ARG A 296 4.37 -16.08 10.82
N ASP A 297 4.78 -16.34 12.05
CA ASP A 297 4.65 -17.66 12.68
C ASP A 297 3.18 -18.05 12.91
N HIS A 298 2.95 -19.26 13.43
CA HIS A 298 1.60 -19.75 13.71
C HIS A 298 0.84 -18.82 14.68
N LYS A 299 1.52 -18.27 15.71
CA LYS A 299 0.89 -17.38 16.70
C LYS A 299 0.45 -16.06 16.08
N PHE A 300 1.24 -15.51 15.16
CA PHE A 300 0.90 -14.33 14.40
C PHE A 300 -0.37 -14.58 13.57
N LEU A 301 -0.38 -15.66 12.79
CA LEU A 301 -1.49 -15.98 11.91
C LEU A 301 -2.78 -16.32 12.68
N SER A 302 -2.67 -17.06 13.79
CA SER A 302 -3.83 -17.34 14.66
C SER A 302 -4.40 -16.06 15.27
N THR A 303 -3.53 -15.13 15.70
CA THR A 303 -3.95 -13.83 16.23
C THR A 303 -4.68 -12.99 15.19
N VAL A 304 -4.20 -12.99 13.94
CA VAL A 304 -4.89 -12.32 12.82
C VAL A 304 -6.24 -12.99 12.56
N GLN A 305 -6.29 -14.32 12.45
CA GLN A 305 -7.52 -15.06 12.18
C GLN A 305 -8.59 -14.82 13.26
N GLU A 306 -8.20 -14.87 14.53
CA GLU A 306 -9.07 -14.54 15.65
C GLU A 306 -9.59 -13.11 15.54
N PHE A 307 -8.70 -12.14 15.27
CA PHE A 307 -9.11 -10.75 15.10
C PHE A 307 -10.10 -10.56 13.95
N VAL A 308 -9.85 -11.18 12.80
CA VAL A 308 -10.75 -11.12 11.64
C VAL A 308 -12.11 -11.70 12.00
N THR A 309 -12.13 -12.89 12.61
CA THR A 309 -13.36 -13.59 13.03
C THR A 309 -14.17 -12.79 14.06
N GLU A 310 -13.47 -12.12 14.99
CA GLU A 310 -14.09 -11.30 16.04
C GLU A 310 -14.66 -9.98 15.52
N ASN A 311 -14.19 -9.46 14.37
CA ASN A 311 -14.51 -8.10 13.94
C ASN A 311 -15.23 -7.99 12.60
N ILE A 312 -15.26 -9.04 11.78
CA ILE A 312 -16.10 -9.08 10.57
C ILE A 312 -17.58 -8.84 10.92
N GLY A 313 -18.25 -8.01 10.11
CA GLY A 313 -19.67 -7.68 10.26
C GLY A 313 -19.95 -6.62 11.34
N LYS A 314 -18.93 -6.17 12.08
CA LYS A 314 -19.11 -5.06 13.03
C LYS A 314 -19.43 -3.76 12.30
N LYS A 315 -20.35 -2.98 12.86
CA LYS A 315 -20.80 -1.70 12.29
C LYS A 315 -19.65 -0.69 12.20
N TYR A 316 -19.76 0.23 11.26
CA TYR A 316 -18.87 1.41 11.20
C TYR A 316 -19.31 2.44 12.24
N SER A 317 -18.37 3.17 12.86
CA SER A 317 -18.72 4.49 13.42
C SER A 317 -17.51 5.39 13.60
N LEU A 318 -17.68 6.62 13.12
CA LEU A 318 -16.85 7.78 13.43
C LEU A 318 -17.62 8.66 14.41
N THR A 319 -17.67 8.27 15.69
CA THR A 319 -18.30 9.15 16.70
C THR A 319 -17.23 10.11 17.25
N PRO A 320 -17.47 11.43 17.31
CA PRO A 320 -16.51 12.41 17.85
C PRO A 320 -15.99 12.06 19.25
N MET A 321 -16.84 11.42 20.07
CA MET A 321 -16.50 10.92 21.41
C MET A 321 -15.41 9.81 21.40
N LYS A 322 -15.32 9.00 20.33
CA LYS A 322 -14.26 8.00 20.16
C LYS A 322 -12.93 8.65 19.77
N LEU A 323 -12.97 9.70 18.97
CA LEU A 323 -11.79 10.43 18.51
C LEU A 323 -11.14 11.25 19.64
N LEU A 324 -11.93 11.63 20.67
CA LEU A 324 -11.47 12.35 21.86
C LEU A 324 -10.89 11.43 22.96
N LYS A 325 -11.02 10.08 22.86
CA LYS A 325 -10.45 9.15 23.84
C LYS A 325 -8.92 9.06 23.69
N GLN A 326 -8.21 9.66 24.64
CA GLN A 326 -6.73 9.78 24.61
C GLN A 326 -5.96 8.51 24.96
N LYS A 327 -6.58 7.52 25.62
CA LYS A 327 -5.93 6.26 26.01
C LYS A 327 -6.85 5.08 25.71
N SER A 328 -6.28 4.02 25.13
CA SER A 328 -6.96 2.73 24.99
C SER A 328 -5.90 1.64 25.09
N THR A 329 -5.85 0.98 26.23
CA THR A 329 -5.01 -0.19 26.48
C THR A 329 -5.58 -1.44 25.80
N VAL A 330 -4.79 -2.50 25.64
CA VAL A 330 -5.30 -3.83 25.22
C VAL A 330 -6.40 -4.32 26.17
N GLN A 331 -6.37 -3.90 27.44
CA GLN A 331 -7.44 -4.17 28.38
C GLN A 331 -8.75 -3.43 28.03
N ASP A 332 -8.71 -2.26 27.40
CA ASP A 332 -9.91 -1.55 26.91
C ASP A 332 -10.51 -2.19 25.64
N ILE A 333 -9.67 -2.89 24.84
CA ILE A 333 -10.13 -3.72 23.72
C ILE A 333 -10.99 -4.89 24.23
N ASN A 334 -10.69 -5.40 25.43
CA ASN A 334 -11.37 -6.53 26.07
C ASN A 334 -12.43 -6.13 27.11
N LYS A 335 -12.38 -4.91 27.68
CA LYS A 335 -13.29 -4.41 28.75
C LYS A 335 -14.49 -3.60 28.25
N GLN A 336 -14.66 -3.37 26.94
CA GLN A 336 -15.93 -2.83 26.46
C GLN A 336 -17.04 -3.86 26.73
N ALA A 337 -17.95 -3.47 27.62
CA ALA A 337 -18.94 -4.33 28.27
C ALA A 337 -19.93 -5.04 27.32
N ASN A 338 -19.88 -4.80 26.01
CA ASN A 338 -20.54 -5.61 24.98
C ASN A 338 -19.65 -5.71 23.74
N LYS A 339 -19.05 -6.89 23.49
CA LYS A 339 -18.27 -7.17 22.26
C LYS A 339 -19.07 -6.93 20.97
N GLU A 340 -20.40 -6.94 21.07
CA GLU A 340 -21.36 -6.86 19.96
C GLU A 340 -21.60 -5.43 19.43
N GLU A 341 -21.35 -4.38 20.24
CA GLU A 341 -21.61 -2.98 19.85
C GLU A 341 -20.37 -2.24 19.33
N ARG A 342 -19.23 -2.93 19.24
CA ARG A 342 -17.98 -2.28 18.84
C ARG A 342 -18.02 -1.88 17.38
N THR A 343 -17.79 -0.60 17.13
CA THR A 343 -17.62 -0.06 15.78
C THR A 343 -16.18 0.33 15.47
N PHE A 344 -15.79 0.31 14.19
CA PHE A 344 -14.47 0.73 13.71
C PHE A 344 -14.59 1.79 12.62
N PHE A 345 -13.61 2.68 12.54
CA PHE A 345 -13.27 3.34 11.29
C PHE A 345 -12.01 2.73 10.66
N CYS A 346 -11.76 3.05 9.39
CA CYS A 346 -10.82 2.34 8.52
C CYS A 346 -9.41 2.16 9.12
N SER A 347 -8.76 3.25 9.54
CA SER A 347 -7.42 3.18 10.15
C SER A 347 -7.41 2.73 11.62
N GLU A 348 -8.53 2.86 12.35
CA GLU A 348 -8.68 2.25 13.68
C GLU A 348 -8.62 0.72 13.60
N LEU A 349 -9.24 0.12 12.58
CA LEU A 349 -9.20 -1.33 12.37
C LEU A 349 -7.76 -1.81 12.16
N VAL A 350 -6.99 -1.11 11.31
CA VAL A 350 -5.56 -1.38 11.09
C VAL A 350 -4.78 -1.26 12.40
N ALA A 351 -4.93 -0.13 13.10
CA ALA A 351 -4.22 0.13 14.36
C ALA A 351 -4.60 -0.88 15.46
N ALA A 352 -5.85 -1.32 15.52
CA ALA A 352 -6.30 -2.31 16.50
C ALA A 352 -5.65 -3.68 16.28
N LEU A 353 -5.58 -4.15 15.03
CA LEU A 353 -4.85 -5.39 14.73
C LEU A 353 -3.36 -5.25 15.05
N TYR A 354 -2.73 -4.15 14.61
CA TYR A 354 -1.32 -3.90 14.85
C TYR A 354 -0.97 -3.81 16.34
N LYS A 355 -1.87 -3.26 17.16
CA LYS A 355 -1.72 -3.28 18.62
C LYS A 355 -1.91 -4.68 19.20
N LYS A 356 -2.87 -5.48 18.72
CA LYS A 356 -3.07 -6.88 19.14
C LYS A 356 -1.86 -7.76 18.80
N LEU A 357 -1.15 -7.44 17.71
CA LEU A 357 0.10 -8.08 17.29
C LEU A 357 1.35 -7.49 17.96
N GLU A 358 1.19 -6.53 18.88
CA GLU A 358 2.29 -5.85 19.58
C GLU A 358 3.26 -5.11 18.63
N ILE A 359 2.79 -4.73 17.44
CA ILE A 359 3.56 -3.98 16.44
C ILE A 359 3.55 -2.49 16.75
N PHE A 360 2.42 -1.94 17.19
CA PHE A 360 2.30 -0.53 17.55
C PHE A 360 2.40 -0.29 19.06
N ASP A 361 2.74 0.96 19.41
CA ASP A 361 2.68 1.43 20.78
C ASP A 361 1.30 1.16 21.43
N GLN A 362 1.35 0.74 22.68
CA GLN A 362 0.16 0.36 23.45
C GLN A 362 -0.49 1.55 24.16
N GLN A 363 0.20 2.68 24.31
CA GLN A 363 -0.32 3.85 25.00
C GLN A 363 -1.30 4.65 24.13
N LYS A 364 -0.93 4.90 22.86
CA LYS A 364 -1.80 5.63 21.92
C LYS A 364 -3.05 4.84 21.56
N SER A 365 -4.23 5.45 21.63
CA SER A 365 -5.49 4.77 21.26
C SER A 365 -5.53 4.43 19.76
N SER A 366 -6.07 3.26 19.39
CA SER A 366 -6.32 2.90 17.98
C SER A 366 -7.20 3.94 17.26
N ALA A 367 -8.14 4.55 17.98
CA ALA A 367 -9.04 5.57 17.43
C ALA A 367 -8.35 6.91 17.16
N GLN A 368 -7.06 7.06 17.53
CA GLN A 368 -6.25 8.25 17.23
C GLN A 368 -5.31 8.04 16.03
N TYR A 369 -5.44 6.92 15.33
CA TYR A 369 -4.73 6.68 14.08
C TYR A 369 -5.66 7.04 12.92
N TRP A 370 -5.31 8.11 12.22
CA TRP A 370 -5.85 8.45 10.91
C TRP A 370 -5.07 7.72 9.80
N PRO A 371 -5.62 7.59 8.57
CA PRO A 371 -4.91 6.97 7.46
C PRO A 371 -3.51 7.59 7.24
N GLY A 372 -3.39 8.91 7.35
CA GLY A 372 -2.12 9.61 7.27
C GLY A 372 -1.10 9.25 8.36
N ASN A 373 -1.54 8.84 9.55
CA ASN A 373 -0.62 8.37 10.57
C ASN A 373 0.04 7.05 10.20
N LEU A 374 -0.57 6.28 9.30
CA LEU A 374 -0.05 5.03 8.75
C LEU A 374 0.83 5.26 7.51
N SER A 375 1.04 6.52 7.09
CA SER A 375 1.94 6.85 5.97
C SER A 375 3.42 6.78 6.37
N SER A 376 4.28 6.51 5.39
CA SER A 376 5.74 6.58 5.49
C SER A 376 6.27 8.01 5.70
N GLU A 377 5.45 9.02 5.42
CA GLU A 377 5.74 10.43 5.72
C GLU A 377 5.60 10.74 7.21
N ASN A 378 4.76 10.00 7.94
CA ASN A 378 4.64 10.16 9.38
C ASN A 378 5.86 9.59 10.12
N LYS A 379 6.80 10.47 10.46
CA LYS A 379 8.00 10.12 11.25
C LYS A 379 7.71 9.84 12.72
N GLY A 380 6.52 10.19 13.21
CA GLY A 380 6.09 9.93 14.60
C GLY A 380 5.43 8.57 14.82
N LEU A 381 5.32 7.72 13.79
CA LEU A 381 4.76 6.37 13.96
C LEU A 381 5.77 5.45 14.67
N VAL A 382 5.45 5.05 15.90
CA VAL A 382 6.27 4.13 16.69
C VAL A 382 5.92 2.67 16.35
N ILE A 383 6.91 1.93 15.88
CA ILE A 383 6.82 0.49 15.56
C ILE A 383 7.70 -0.26 16.56
N LEU A 384 7.09 -1.13 17.37
CA LEU A 384 7.75 -1.92 18.41
C LEU A 384 8.31 -3.25 17.88
N LYS A 385 7.65 -3.86 16.89
CA LYS A 385 8.03 -5.17 16.32
C LYS A 385 7.94 -5.16 14.79
N GLY A 386 8.95 -5.71 14.13
CA GLY A 386 9.03 -5.76 12.67
C GLY A 386 9.33 -4.39 12.06
N LYS A 387 9.13 -4.26 10.75
CA LYS A 387 9.41 -3.04 10.00
C LYS A 387 8.37 -2.80 8.91
N LEU A 388 7.84 -1.58 8.83
CA LEU A 388 7.02 -1.17 7.69
C LEU A 388 7.90 -0.56 6.60
N HIS A 389 7.89 -1.15 5.41
CA HIS A 389 8.55 -0.59 4.25
C HIS A 389 7.92 0.77 3.83
N PRO A 390 8.65 1.57 3.05
CA PRO A 390 8.08 2.72 2.35
C PRO A 390 6.89 2.33 1.47
N GLU A 391 6.07 3.32 1.14
CA GLU A 391 4.91 3.14 0.27
C GLU A 391 5.34 2.80 -1.16
N GLN A 392 4.68 1.82 -1.76
CA GLN A 392 4.78 1.55 -3.20
C GLN A 392 3.39 1.71 -3.82
N LEU A 393 3.29 2.53 -4.86
CA LEU A 393 2.07 2.70 -5.64
C LEU A 393 1.80 1.44 -6.47
N ILE A 394 0.64 0.84 -6.27
CA ILE A 394 0.20 -0.30 -7.08
C ILE A 394 -0.14 0.22 -8.48
N ASP A 395 0.54 -0.31 -9.48
CA ASP A 395 0.33 0.08 -10.87
C ASP A 395 -0.64 -0.86 -11.58
N PHE A 396 -1.80 -0.30 -11.94
CA PHE A 396 -2.85 -0.99 -12.70
C PHE A 396 -2.75 -0.71 -14.20
N SER A 397 -1.64 -0.17 -14.69
CA SER A 397 -1.50 0.28 -16.09
C SER A 397 -1.63 -0.80 -17.15
N ASN A 398 -1.46 -2.07 -16.78
CA ASN A 398 -1.50 -3.24 -17.66
C ASN A 398 -2.78 -4.10 -17.48
N ILE A 399 -3.79 -3.56 -16.78
CA ILE A 399 -5.11 -4.16 -16.55
C ILE A 399 -6.16 -3.30 -17.27
#